data_AF-A0A7C3GPS5-F1
#
_entry.id   AF-A0A7C3GPS5-F1
#
_cell.length_a   1.000
_cell.length_b   1.000
_cell.length_c   1.000
_cell.angle_alpha   90.00
_cell.angle_beta   90.00
_cell.angle_gamma   90.00
#
_symmetry.space_group_name_H-M   'P 1'
#
loop_
_entity.id
_entity.type
_entity.pdbx_description
1 polymer ?
#
loop_
_entity_poly.entity_id
_entity_poly.type
_entity_poly.pdbx_seq_one_letter_code
_entity_poly.pdbx_strand_id
1 'polypeptide(L)'
;MLELLPRLPLYWSFYRLGWPRLLPFSLVLSVSYRCNSRCRTCDVWRKPNDDMTAGEWRKIFARLGRAPFYLTFTGGEPFLRADL
;
A
#
# COMPACT_ATOMS: atom_id res chain seq x y z
N MET A 1 4.86 12.11 -12.26
CA MET A 1 4.68 13.18 -11.25
C MET A 1 3.83 14.33 -11.79
N LEU A 2 4.08 14.82 -13.01
CA LEU A 2 3.28 15.89 -13.67
C LEU A 2 1.77 15.55 -13.79
N GLU A 3 1.40 14.28 -13.97
CA GLU A 3 0.01 13.84 -14.05
C GLU A 3 -0.81 14.06 -12.75
N LEU A 4 -0.15 14.29 -11.60
CA LEU A 4 -0.81 14.57 -10.32
C LEU A 4 -1.18 16.05 -10.16
N LEU A 5 -0.45 16.97 -10.82
CA LEU A 5 -0.70 18.42 -10.74
C LEU A 5 -2.17 18.80 -11.01
N PRO A 6 -2.82 18.33 -12.09
CA PRO A 6 -4.23 18.67 -12.34
C PRO A 6 -5.19 18.05 -11.32
N ARG A 7 -4.78 17.04 -10.56
CA ARG A 7 -5.60 16.38 -9.53
C ARG A 7 -5.48 17.05 -8.16
N LEU A 8 -4.48 17.91 -7.93
CA LEU A 8 -4.25 18.58 -6.64
C LEU A 8 -5.46 19.37 -6.13
N PRO A 9 -6.19 20.16 -6.96
CA PRO A 9 -7.38 20.88 -6.49
C PRO A 9 -8.47 19.94 -5.98
N LEU A 10 -8.62 18.77 -6.62
CA LEU A 10 -9.61 17.77 -6.21
C LEU A 10 -9.22 17.14 -4.86
N TYR A 11 -7.94 16.81 -4.65
CA TYR A 11 -7.46 16.32 -3.35
C TYR A 11 -7.60 17.35 -2.24
N TRP A 12 -7.36 18.62 -2.54
CA TRP A 12 -7.55 19.72 -1.60
C TRP A 12 -9.04 19.92 -1.24
N SER A 13 -9.93 19.85 -2.23
CA SER A 13 -11.38 19.86 -2.02
C SER A 13 -11.82 18.67 -1.18
N PHE A 14 -11.34 17.46 -1.48
CA PHE A 14 -11.63 16.27 -0.70
C PHE A 14 -11.18 16.41 0.76
N TYR A 15 -9.98 16.95 0.99
CA TYR A 15 -9.46 17.17 2.34
C TYR A 15 -10.28 18.19 3.15
N ARG A 16 -10.75 19.28 2.52
CA ARG A 16 -11.47 20.36 3.21
C ARG A 16 -12.98 20.14 3.33
N LEU A 17 -13.59 19.57 2.30
CA LEU A 17 -15.05 19.48 2.15
C LEU A 17 -15.56 18.03 2.16
N GLY A 18 -14.66 17.04 2.15
CA GLY A 18 -15.03 15.62 2.06
C GLY A 18 -15.52 15.19 0.66
N TRP A 19 -15.47 16.08 -0.33
CA TRP A 19 -15.98 15.83 -1.68
C TRP A 19 -15.09 16.49 -2.76
N PRO A 20 -14.90 15.84 -3.93
CA PRO A 20 -15.35 14.49 -4.28
C PRO A 20 -14.56 13.41 -3.54
N ARG A 21 -15.15 12.21 -3.32
CA ARG A 21 -14.43 11.10 -2.69
C ARG A 21 -13.34 10.58 -3.61
N LEU A 22 -12.08 10.84 -3.25
CA LEU A 22 -10.91 10.38 -4.00
C LEU A 22 -10.23 9.23 -3.27
N LEU A 23 -9.73 8.29 -4.05
CA LEU A 23 -8.82 7.26 -3.56
C LEU A 23 -7.40 7.84 -3.40
N PRO A 24 -6.59 7.30 -2.48
CA PRO A 24 -5.22 7.76 -2.28
C PRO A 24 -4.35 7.53 -3.51
N PHE A 25 -3.52 8.51 -3.85
CA PHE A 25 -2.55 8.39 -4.95
C PHE A 25 -1.31 7.57 -4.56
N SER A 26 -1.01 7.40 -3.28
CA SER A 26 0.12 6.61 -2.81
C SER A 26 -0.35 5.57 -1.80
N LEU A 27 0.08 4.32 -1.98
CA LEU A 27 -0.22 3.21 -1.09
C LEU A 27 1.07 2.53 -0.64
N VAL A 28 1.16 2.29 0.66
CA VAL A 28 2.22 1.49 1.27
C VAL A 28 1.60 0.16 1.70
N LEU A 29 2.09 -0.92 1.12
CA LEU A 29 1.54 -2.27 1.22
C LEU A 29 2.50 -3.14 2.01
N SER A 30 2.15 -3.44 3.27
CA SER A 30 2.88 -4.44 4.05
C SER A 30 2.44 -5.84 3.61
N VAL A 31 3.17 -6.43 2.68
CA VAL A 31 2.76 -7.70 2.04
C VAL A 31 3.03 -8.92 2.90
N SER A 32 4.09 -8.88 3.70
CA SER A 32 4.42 -9.94 4.64
C SER A 32 5.12 -9.36 5.85
N TYR A 33 4.95 -9.94 7.04
CA TYR A 33 5.76 -9.61 8.22
C TYR A 33 6.91 -10.59 8.44
N ARG A 34 7.04 -11.62 7.59
CA ARG A 34 8.24 -12.49 7.58
C ARG A 34 9.44 -11.64 7.20
N CYS A 35 10.49 -11.70 8.00
CA CYS A 35 11.72 -10.98 7.73
C CYS A 35 12.92 -11.86 8.12
N ASN A 36 13.95 -11.88 7.28
CA ASN A 36 15.23 -12.53 7.57
C ASN A 36 16.07 -11.72 8.58
N SER A 37 15.75 -10.44 8.75
CA SER A 37 16.46 -9.51 9.62
C SER A 37 15.76 -9.37 10.96
N ARG A 38 16.53 -9.47 12.05
CA ARG A 38 16.05 -9.31 13.44
C ARG A 38 16.44 -7.95 14.00
N CYS A 39 16.08 -6.90 13.27
CA CYS A 39 16.45 -5.52 13.61
C CYS A 39 15.88 -5.11 14.97
N ARG A 40 16.75 -4.58 15.85
CA ARG A 40 16.38 -4.12 17.20
C ARG A 40 15.45 -2.89 17.23
N THR A 41 15.30 -2.19 16.11
CA THR A 41 14.51 -0.96 15.99
C THR A 41 13.15 -1.16 15.33
N CYS A 42 13.03 -2.19 14.48
CA CYS A 42 11.82 -2.45 13.70
C CYS A 42 10.93 -3.52 14.37
N ASP A 43 11.54 -4.62 14.81
CA ASP A 43 10.86 -5.77 15.43
C ASP A 43 9.65 -6.33 14.66
N VAL A 44 9.51 -6.02 13.36
CA VAL A 44 8.38 -6.49 12.53
C VAL A 44 8.30 -8.01 12.44
N TRP A 45 9.44 -8.69 12.47
CA TRP A 45 9.55 -10.15 12.45
C TRP A 45 8.86 -10.82 13.65
N ARG A 46 8.57 -10.08 14.73
CA ARG A 46 7.86 -10.58 15.91
C ARG A 46 6.34 -10.48 15.78
N LYS A 47 5.83 -9.74 14.78
CA LYS A 47 4.39 -9.57 14.59
C LYS A 47 3.79 -10.88 14.06
N PRO A 48 2.54 -11.20 14.44
CA PRO A 48 1.83 -12.36 13.87
C PRO A 48 1.72 -12.18 12.35
N ASN A 49 2.03 -13.24 11.61
CA ASN A 49 2.11 -13.21 10.16
C ASN A 49 0.84 -13.79 9.53
N ASP A 50 -0.24 -13.00 9.60
CA ASP A 50 -1.51 -13.32 8.92
C ASP A 50 -1.56 -12.60 7.56
N ASP A 51 -0.94 -13.28 6.61
CA ASP A 51 -0.52 -12.76 5.33
C ASP A 51 -1.62 -12.97 4.27
N MET A 52 -2.18 -11.88 3.73
CA MET A 52 -3.22 -11.96 2.70
C MET A 52 -2.76 -12.76 1.49
N THR A 53 -3.58 -13.71 1.02
CA THR A 53 -3.26 -14.51 -0.17
C THR A 53 -3.14 -13.64 -1.42
N ALA A 54 -2.38 -14.10 -2.43
CA ALA A 54 -2.32 -13.44 -3.74
C ALA A 54 -3.71 -13.21 -4.37
N GLY A 55 -4.68 -14.09 -4.09
CA GLY A 55 -6.06 -13.93 -4.55
C GLY A 55 -6.79 -12.75 -3.91
N GLU A 56 -6.54 -12.47 -2.64
CA GLU A 56 -7.13 -11.32 -1.95
C GLU A 56 -6.47 -10.02 -2.39
N TRP A 57 -5.15 -10.01 -2.59
CA TRP A 57 -4.45 -8.87 -3.19
C TRP A 57 -5.00 -8.53 -4.57
N ARG A 58 -5.23 -9.53 -5.43
CA ARG A 58 -5.86 -9.32 -6.74
C ARG A 58 -7.23 -8.64 -6.62
N LYS A 59 -8.05 -9.01 -5.64
CA LYS A 59 -9.35 -8.35 -5.39
C LYS A 59 -9.18 -6.89 -4.96
N ILE A 60 -8.19 -6.58 -4.13
CA ILE A 60 -7.88 -5.20 -3.71
C ILE A 60 -7.48 -4.36 -4.91
N PHE A 61 -6.50 -4.81 -5.70
CA PHE A 61 -6.00 -4.07 -6.86
C PHE A 61 -7.10 -3.88 -7.92
N ALA A 62 -7.97 -4.87 -8.12
CA ALA A 62 -9.13 -4.73 -9.00
C ALA A 62 -10.10 -3.61 -8.57
N ARG A 63 -10.31 -3.43 -7.25
CA ARG A 63 -11.18 -2.34 -6.73
C ARG A 63 -10.49 -0.98 -6.73
N LEU A 64 -9.18 -0.93 -6.54
CA LEU A 64 -8.39 0.31 -6.61
C LEU A 64 -8.27 0.84 -8.04
N GLY A 65 -8.30 -0.05 -9.03
CA GLY A 65 -8.18 0.31 -10.43
C GLY A 65 -6.88 1.06 -10.72
N ARG A 66 -6.98 2.18 -11.45
CA ARG A 66 -5.85 3.05 -11.81
C ARG A 66 -5.70 4.27 -10.90
N ALA A 67 -6.34 4.26 -9.73
CA ALA A 67 -6.29 5.42 -8.83
C ALA A 67 -4.91 5.62 -8.16
N PRO A 68 -4.24 4.56 -7.65
CA PRO A 68 -2.90 4.71 -7.08
C PRO A 68 -1.88 5.04 -8.17
N PHE A 69 -1.10 6.09 -7.94
CA PHE A 69 0.02 6.51 -8.78
C PHE A 69 1.35 5.91 -8.29
N TYR A 70 1.50 5.69 -6.98
CA TYR A 70 2.72 5.18 -6.38
C TYR A 70 2.41 4.04 -5.40
N LEU A 71 3.00 2.87 -5.63
CA LEU A 71 2.85 1.70 -4.78
C LEU A 71 4.21 1.37 -4.15
N THR A 72 4.24 1.23 -2.83
CA THR A 72 5.42 0.79 -2.09
C THR A 72 5.12 -0.55 -1.44
N PHE A 73 5.83 -1.60 -1.84
CA PHE A 73 5.75 -2.91 -1.22
C PHE A 73 6.78 -2.98 -0.08
N THR A 74 6.30 -3.35 1.11
CA THR A 74 7.08 -3.35 2.36
C THR A 74 6.55 -4.41 3.33
N GLY A 75 6.87 -4.30 4.61
CA GLY A 75 6.49 -5.19 5.69
C GLY A 75 7.75 -5.66 6.43
N GLY A 76 8.05 -6.95 6.34
CA GLY A 76 9.34 -7.53 6.66
C GLY A 76 10.25 -7.52 5.44
N GLU A 77 10.64 -8.70 4.97
CA GLU A 77 11.37 -8.88 3.72
C GLU A 77 10.41 -9.43 2.66
N PRO A 78 9.90 -8.58 1.73
CA PRO A 78 8.92 -9.00 0.73
C PRO A 78 9.38 -10.21 -0.07
N PHE A 79 10.65 -10.29 -0.46
CA PHE A 79 11.17 -11.37 -1.32
C PHE A 79 11.21 -12.75 -0.65
N LEU A 80 10.88 -12.87 0.64
CA LEU A 80 10.69 -14.18 1.29
C LEU A 80 9.36 -14.84 0.94
N ARG A 81 8.43 -14.12 0.31
CA ARG A 81 7.16 -14.68 -0.14
C ARG A 81 7.35 -15.40 -1.48
N ALA A 82 6.97 -16.67 -1.53
CA ALA A 82 7.13 -17.49 -2.74
C ALA A 82 6.09 -17.19 -3.83
N ASP A 83 5.00 -16.51 -3.50
CA ASP A 83 3.86 -16.20 -4.39
C ASP A 83 3.82 -14.74 -4.86
N LEU A 84 4.91 -13.98 -4.63
CA LEU A 84 5.10 -12.62 -5.15
C LEU A 84 5.72 -12.60 -6.54
#